data_AF-A0A8H6QBZ1-F1
#
_entry.id   AF-A0A8H6QBZ1-F1
#
_cell.length_a   1.000
_cell.length_b   1.000
_cell.length_c   1.000
_cell.angle_alpha   90.00
_cell.angle_beta   90.00
_cell.angle_gamma   90.00
#
_symmetry.space_group_name_H-M   'P 1'
#
loop_
_entity.id
_entity.type
_entity.pdbx_description
1 polymer ?
#
loop_
_entity_poly.entity_id
_entity_poly.type
_entity_poly.pdbx_seq_one_letter_code
_entity_poly.pdbx_strand_id
1 'polypeptide(L)'
;MPAKSRFTRLDAFAKTVEDARIRTTSGGIITLASLIVILYLVWGEWLDYRRVVVLPELVVDKSRGERMEIHMNITFPRLPCELLTLDVMDVSGEQQVGVAHGVNKVRLSSPAEGGRVLDVQALDLHSKEEIAKHLDPNYCGDCGGADPLPGSLKEGCCNTCDEVREAYAAKNWAFGKGSNIEQCEREGYAARIDAQRREGCRLEGILRVNKVVGNFHIAPGRSFTSGQVHAHDLQNYLDLELPDNEKHTMTHHIHQLRFGPQLPDEVSDRWQWTDHHHTNPLDDTSQEINDPAYNFVYFVKVVSTSYLPLGWDPLVSSAAHNAHDQTPLGSHGVVYGPGGSIETHQYSVTSHKRSLRGGDASDEGHKERLHAANGIPGVFFNYDISPMKVINREARPKSFSGFLTGVCAIIGGTLTVAAAIDRGLYEGALRVKKLHSS
;
A
#
# COMPACT_ATOMS: atom_id res chain seq x y z
N MET A 1 -15.59 47.63 -57.66
CA MET A 1 -16.67 47.30 -56.71
C MET A 1 -16.32 45.97 -56.05
N PRO A 2 -16.02 45.91 -54.74
CA PRO A 2 -15.74 44.62 -54.13
C PRO A 2 -17.06 43.87 -53.91
N ALA A 3 -17.05 42.57 -54.17
CA ALA A 3 -18.21 41.71 -54.07
C ALA A 3 -18.84 41.80 -52.67
N LYS A 4 -20.08 42.29 -52.59
CA LYS A 4 -20.87 42.28 -51.35
C LYS A 4 -21.19 40.83 -50.99
N SER A 5 -20.41 40.30 -50.06
CA SER A 5 -20.61 38.98 -49.44
C SER A 5 -22.00 38.89 -48.81
N ARG A 6 -22.75 37.81 -49.08
CA ARG A 6 -24.13 37.58 -48.59
C ARG A 6 -24.26 37.58 -47.06
N PHE A 7 -23.14 37.57 -46.34
CA PHE A 7 -23.08 37.71 -44.89
C PHE A 7 -23.40 39.12 -44.37
N THR A 8 -23.37 40.17 -45.21
CA THR A 8 -23.76 41.53 -44.77
C THR A 8 -25.25 41.68 -44.46
N ARG A 9 -26.09 40.66 -44.75
CA ARG A 9 -27.51 40.63 -44.39
C ARG A 9 -27.78 40.06 -43.00
N LEU A 10 -26.78 39.48 -42.34
CA LEU A 10 -26.85 38.96 -40.96
C LEU A 10 -26.20 39.92 -39.95
N ASP A 11 -25.97 41.17 -40.35
CA ASP A 11 -25.40 42.21 -39.51
C ASP A 11 -26.52 42.88 -38.70
N ALA A 12 -26.75 42.40 -37.47
CA ALA A 12 -27.82 42.86 -36.58
C ALA A 12 -27.52 44.20 -35.89
N PHE A 13 -26.35 44.78 -36.10
CA PHE A 13 -25.92 46.02 -35.45
C PHE A 13 -25.94 47.19 -36.43
N ALA A 14 -26.65 48.27 -36.08
CA ALA A 14 -26.67 49.49 -36.87
C ALA A 14 -25.26 50.11 -36.92
N LYS A 15 -24.68 50.22 -38.12
CA LYS A 15 -23.39 50.89 -38.29
C LYS A 15 -23.57 52.39 -38.07
N THR A 16 -22.89 52.92 -37.07
CA THR A 16 -22.81 54.36 -36.86
C THR A 16 -22.04 55.01 -38.01
N VAL A 17 -22.49 56.19 -38.44
CA VAL A 17 -21.89 56.94 -39.56
C VAL A 17 -20.46 57.32 -39.19
N GLU A 18 -19.47 57.04 -40.04
CA GLU A 18 -18.04 57.28 -39.76
C GLU A 18 -17.75 58.74 -39.33
N ASP A 19 -18.53 59.70 -39.81
CA ASP A 19 -18.41 61.13 -39.48
C ASP A 19 -18.84 61.49 -38.04
N ALA A 20 -19.60 60.63 -37.35
CA ALA A 20 -19.97 60.81 -35.96
C ALA A 20 -18.97 60.18 -34.97
N ARG A 21 -17.90 59.53 -35.48
CA ARG A 21 -16.93 58.78 -34.68
C ARG A 21 -15.71 59.64 -34.34
N ILE A 22 -15.70 60.22 -33.14
CA ILE A 22 -14.54 60.95 -32.63
C ILE A 22 -13.46 59.95 -32.23
N ARG A 23 -12.33 59.94 -32.94
CA ARG A 23 -11.17 59.09 -32.61
C ARG A 23 -10.30 59.79 -31.56
N THR A 24 -10.17 59.20 -30.38
CA THR A 24 -9.31 59.70 -29.29
C THR A 24 -8.04 58.84 -29.19
N THR A 25 -6.90 59.46 -28.90
CA THR A 25 -5.64 58.73 -28.65
C THR A 25 -5.72 57.88 -27.38
N SER A 26 -6.46 58.34 -26.37
CA SER A 26 -6.78 57.60 -25.15
C SER A 26 -7.58 56.31 -25.43
N GLY A 27 -8.57 56.38 -26.32
CA GLY A 27 -9.36 55.20 -26.73
C GLY A 27 -8.51 54.15 -27.44
N GLY A 28 -7.51 54.57 -28.21
CA GLY A 28 -6.53 53.66 -28.83
C GLY A 28 -5.66 52.91 -27.81
N ILE A 29 -5.23 53.58 -26.74
CA ILE A 29 -4.44 52.96 -25.66
C ILE A 29 -5.31 51.99 -24.86
N ILE A 30 -6.54 52.39 -24.52
CA ILE A 30 -7.49 51.55 -23.77
C ILE A 30 -7.82 50.28 -24.56
N THR A 31 -8.08 50.39 -25.86
CA THR A 31 -8.37 49.22 -26.71
C THR A 31 -7.19 48.25 -26.79
N LEU A 32 -5.94 48.74 -26.88
CA LEU A 32 -4.75 47.90 -26.85
C LEU A 32 -4.58 47.19 -25.51
N ALA A 33 -4.76 47.91 -24.40
CA ALA A 33 -4.70 47.35 -23.05
C ALA A 33 -5.79 46.30 -22.82
N SER A 34 -7.03 46.58 -23.24
CA SER A 34 -8.15 45.64 -23.17
C SER A 34 -7.89 44.38 -23.99
N LEU A 35 -7.27 44.49 -25.17
CA LEU A 35 -6.92 43.33 -25.99
C LEU A 35 -5.88 42.43 -25.29
N ILE A 36 -4.86 43.03 -24.66
CA ILE A 36 -3.87 42.27 -23.88
C ILE A 36 -4.55 41.54 -22.70
N VAL A 37 -5.44 42.22 -21.98
CA VAL A 37 -6.17 41.62 -20.85
C VAL A 37 -7.08 40.48 -21.32
N ILE A 38 -7.80 40.66 -22.43
CA ILE A 38 -8.64 39.61 -23.03
C ILE A 38 -7.78 38.39 -23.37
N LEU A 39 -6.64 38.58 -24.05
CA LEU A 39 -5.74 37.47 -24.40
C LEU A 39 -5.24 36.73 -23.17
N TYR A 40 -4.83 37.46 -22.12
CA TYR A 40 -4.38 36.88 -20.86
C TYR A 40 -5.48 36.07 -20.17
N LEU A 41 -6.69 36.62 -20.05
CA LEU A 41 -7.82 35.95 -19.39
C LEU A 41 -8.33 34.75 -20.20
N VAL A 42 -8.39 34.86 -21.53
CA VAL A 42 -8.75 33.74 -22.41
C VAL A 42 -7.71 32.63 -22.34
N TRP A 43 -6.42 32.99 -22.24
CA TRP A 43 -5.36 32.00 -21.99
C TRP A 43 -5.56 31.30 -20.65
N GLY A 44 -5.88 32.04 -19.58
CA GLY A 44 -6.23 31.46 -18.28
C GLY A 44 -7.44 30.53 -18.35
N GLU A 45 -8.50 30.93 -19.05
CA GLU A 45 -9.71 30.13 -19.26
C GLU A 45 -9.42 28.86 -20.07
N TRP A 46 -8.49 28.93 -21.04
CA TRP A 46 -8.02 27.78 -21.80
C TRP A 46 -7.18 26.82 -20.94
N LEU A 47 -6.30 27.34 -20.08
CA LEU A 47 -5.54 26.53 -19.13
C LEU A 47 -6.49 25.80 -18.17
N ASP A 48 -7.49 26.50 -17.64
CA ASP A 48 -8.48 25.92 -16.72
C ASP A 48 -9.41 24.91 -17.40
N TYR A 49 -9.84 25.17 -18.64
CA TYR A 49 -10.58 24.21 -19.46
C TYR A 49 -9.81 22.91 -19.71
N ARG A 50 -8.49 22.99 -19.88
CA ARG A 50 -7.63 21.81 -20.07
C ARG A 50 -7.17 21.19 -18.75
N ARG A 51 -7.53 21.75 -17.60
CA ARG A 51 -7.16 21.20 -16.30
C ARG A 51 -7.89 19.89 -16.05
N VAL A 52 -7.15 18.86 -15.68
CA VAL A 52 -7.69 17.58 -15.19
C VAL A 52 -7.64 17.62 -13.66
N VAL A 53 -8.76 17.33 -13.03
CA VAL A 53 -8.88 17.25 -11.57
C VAL A 53 -9.36 15.86 -11.19
N VAL A 54 -9.02 15.41 -9.99
CA VAL A 54 -9.46 14.13 -9.45
C VAL A 54 -10.60 14.36 -8.48
N LEU A 55 -11.75 13.75 -8.76
CA LEU A 55 -12.94 13.84 -7.93
C LEU A 55 -13.10 12.53 -7.13
N PRO A 56 -13.01 12.57 -5.79
CA PRO A 56 -13.23 11.41 -4.95
C PRO A 56 -14.74 11.14 -4.80
N GLU A 57 -15.15 9.91 -5.02
CA GLU A 57 -16.52 9.41 -4.84
C GLU A 57 -16.50 8.22 -3.87
N LEU A 58 -17.46 8.18 -2.94
CA LEU A 58 -17.61 7.05 -2.02
C LEU A 58 -18.70 6.11 -2.53
N VAL A 59 -18.33 4.84 -2.74
CA VAL A 59 -19.24 3.79 -3.20
C VAL A 59 -19.18 2.56 -2.31
N VAL A 60 -20.19 1.69 -2.42
CA VAL A 60 -20.18 0.38 -1.76
C VAL A 60 -19.23 -0.54 -2.49
N ASP A 61 -18.34 -1.19 -1.75
CA ASP A 61 -17.41 -2.15 -2.31
C ASP A 61 -18.10 -3.49 -2.59
N LYS A 62 -18.16 -3.88 -3.87
CA LYS A 62 -18.72 -5.16 -4.32
C LYS A 62 -17.66 -6.24 -4.55
N SER A 63 -16.38 -5.91 -4.43
CA SER A 63 -15.24 -6.81 -4.68
C SER A 63 -14.92 -7.75 -3.50
N ARG A 64 -15.93 -8.06 -2.67
CA ARG A 64 -15.74 -9.01 -1.56
C ARG A 64 -15.52 -10.42 -2.11
N GLY A 65 -14.46 -11.08 -1.67
CA GLY A 65 -14.08 -12.41 -2.13
C GLY A 65 -13.08 -12.43 -3.30
N GLU A 66 -12.70 -11.28 -3.84
CA GLU A 66 -11.53 -11.18 -4.74
C GLU A 66 -10.22 -11.44 -3.98
N ARG A 67 -9.11 -11.66 -4.68
CA ARG A 67 -7.80 -11.73 -4.03
C ARG A 67 -7.20 -10.33 -3.85
N MET A 68 -6.29 -10.20 -2.90
CA MET A 68 -5.52 -8.99 -2.68
C MET A 68 -4.08 -9.34 -2.33
N GLU A 69 -3.17 -8.43 -2.61
CA GLU A 69 -1.76 -8.59 -2.31
C GLU A 69 -1.40 -7.77 -1.07
N ILE A 70 -0.56 -8.31 -0.21
CA ILE A 70 0.02 -7.62 0.94
C ILE A 70 1.52 -7.60 0.70
N HIS A 71 2.09 -6.42 0.49
CA HIS A 71 3.52 -6.26 0.39
C HIS A 71 4.08 -5.95 1.76
N MET A 72 5.11 -6.69 2.16
CA MET A 72 5.74 -6.52 3.45
C MET A 72 7.26 -6.49 3.30
N ASN A 73 7.90 -5.66 4.13
CA ASN A 73 9.32 -5.65 4.37
C ASN A 73 9.54 -5.36 5.87
N ILE A 74 9.78 -6.40 6.65
CA ILE A 74 9.85 -6.33 8.11
C ILE A 74 11.14 -7.02 8.58
N THR A 75 11.94 -6.31 9.36
CA THR A 75 13.20 -6.81 9.92
C THR A 75 13.07 -7.11 11.40
N PHE A 76 13.56 -8.29 11.80
CA PHE A 76 13.68 -8.77 13.17
C PHE A 76 15.18 -8.90 13.53
N PRO A 77 15.79 -7.87 14.14
CA PRO A 77 17.24 -7.81 14.34
C PRO A 77 17.81 -8.85 15.32
N ARG A 78 16.97 -9.44 16.20
CA ARG A 78 17.41 -10.40 17.24
C ARG A 78 16.70 -11.74 17.16
N LEU A 79 16.28 -12.14 15.97
CA LEU A 79 15.56 -13.39 15.74
C LEU A 79 16.01 -14.01 14.40
N PRO A 80 16.65 -15.20 14.41
CA PRO A 80 17.12 -15.83 13.19
C PRO A 80 15.98 -16.37 12.31
N CYS A 81 16.22 -16.42 10.99
CA CYS A 81 15.22 -16.85 10.02
C CYS A 81 14.75 -18.31 10.17
N GLU A 82 15.60 -19.18 10.73
CA GLU A 82 15.25 -20.58 11.01
C GLU A 82 14.20 -20.71 12.13
N LEU A 83 14.18 -19.76 13.08
CA LEU A 83 13.17 -19.73 14.15
C LEU A 83 11.93 -18.91 13.78
N LEU A 84 11.96 -18.11 12.71
CA LEU A 84 10.85 -17.24 12.34
C LEU A 84 9.83 -17.97 11.45
N THR A 85 8.54 -17.89 11.77
CA THR A 85 7.46 -18.37 10.91
C THR A 85 6.48 -17.25 10.58
N LEU A 86 5.89 -17.32 9.39
CA LEU A 86 4.84 -16.41 8.91
C LEU A 86 3.60 -17.28 8.65
N ASP A 87 2.54 -17.01 9.40
CA ASP A 87 1.27 -17.71 9.29
C ASP A 87 0.16 -16.76 8.86
N VAL A 88 -0.75 -17.28 8.05
CA VAL A 88 -1.91 -16.55 7.53
C VAL A 88 -3.17 -17.33 7.82
N MET A 89 -4.12 -16.70 8.48
CA MET A 89 -5.41 -17.26 8.87
C MET A 89 -6.53 -16.33 8.39
N ASP A 90 -7.57 -16.90 7.81
CA ASP A 90 -8.77 -16.14 7.44
C ASP A 90 -9.86 -16.23 8.54
N VAL A 91 -11.03 -15.61 8.30
CA VAL A 91 -12.18 -15.64 9.22
C VAL A 91 -12.65 -17.04 9.62
N SER A 92 -12.36 -18.07 8.83
CA SER A 92 -12.75 -19.45 9.15
C SER A 92 -11.83 -20.08 10.20
N GLY A 93 -10.70 -19.43 10.51
CA GLY A 93 -9.67 -19.96 11.40
C GLY A 93 -8.81 -21.05 10.74
N GLU A 94 -9.00 -21.31 9.45
CA GLU A 94 -8.17 -22.22 8.68
C GLU A 94 -6.87 -21.51 8.25
N GLN A 95 -5.74 -22.19 8.46
CA GLN A 95 -4.44 -21.73 8.00
C GLN A 95 -4.38 -21.92 6.49
N GLN A 96 -4.13 -20.83 5.74
CA GLN A 96 -4.02 -20.96 4.30
C GLN A 96 -2.60 -21.39 3.91
N VAL A 97 -2.42 -22.71 3.74
CA VAL A 97 -1.17 -23.31 3.25
C VAL A 97 -0.96 -22.92 1.78
N GLY A 98 0.26 -22.49 1.43
CA GLY A 98 0.58 -22.08 0.04
C GLY A 98 0.21 -20.64 -0.32
N VAL A 99 -0.04 -19.77 0.65
CA VAL A 99 -0.30 -18.33 0.41
C VAL A 99 0.97 -17.48 0.47
N ALA A 100 2.04 -18.03 1.05
CA ALA A 100 3.35 -17.39 1.22
C ALA A 100 4.23 -17.35 -0.04
N HIS A 101 3.70 -17.70 -1.21
CA HIS A 101 4.47 -17.63 -2.46
C HIS A 101 4.86 -16.18 -2.77
N GLY A 102 6.17 -15.93 -2.88
CA GLY A 102 6.72 -14.60 -3.16
C GLY A 102 7.22 -13.84 -1.94
N VAL A 103 7.31 -14.48 -0.77
CA VAL A 103 8.02 -13.96 0.42
C VAL A 103 9.41 -14.57 0.49
N ASN A 104 10.41 -13.77 0.80
CA ASN A 104 11.80 -14.18 1.03
C ASN A 104 12.18 -13.96 2.50
N LYS A 105 12.93 -14.93 3.04
CA LYS A 105 13.65 -14.82 4.30
C LYS A 105 15.09 -14.40 4.01
N VAL A 106 15.42 -13.17 4.37
CA VAL A 106 16.76 -12.60 4.24
C VAL A 106 17.46 -12.72 5.59
N ARG A 107 18.50 -13.54 5.64
CA ARG A 107 19.36 -13.68 6.83
C ARG A 107 20.23 -12.45 6.97
N LEU A 108 20.26 -11.88 8.17
CA LEU A 108 21.03 -10.69 8.48
C LEU A 108 22.09 -11.00 9.53
N SER A 109 23.26 -10.40 9.40
CA SER A 109 24.26 -10.44 10.46
C SER A 109 23.74 -9.80 11.74
N SER A 110 24.46 -10.01 12.83
CA SER A 110 24.14 -9.37 14.10
C SER A 110 24.03 -7.85 13.96
N PRO A 111 23.15 -7.18 14.74
CA PRO A 111 23.07 -5.72 14.78
C PRO A 111 24.43 -5.05 15.07
N ALA A 112 25.28 -5.69 15.87
CA ALA A 112 26.62 -5.21 16.17
C ALA A 112 27.57 -5.18 14.96
N GLU A 113 27.31 -6.01 13.95
CA GLU A 113 28.07 -6.07 12.69
C GLU A 113 27.45 -5.20 11.57
N GLY A 114 26.45 -4.38 11.90
CA GLY A 114 25.77 -3.50 10.95
C GLY A 114 24.68 -4.15 10.11
N GLY A 115 24.21 -5.36 10.46
CA GLY A 115 23.04 -5.97 9.85
C GLY A 115 23.15 -6.27 8.35
N ARG A 116 24.34 -6.66 7.88
CA ARG A 116 24.57 -7.00 6.46
C ARG A 116 23.77 -8.24 6.06
N VAL A 117 23.36 -8.29 4.79
CA VAL A 117 22.71 -9.48 4.22
C VAL A 117 23.72 -10.62 4.12
N LEU A 118 23.39 -11.76 4.72
CA LEU A 118 24.20 -12.99 4.67
C LEU A 118 23.72 -13.93 3.58
N ASP A 119 22.40 -14.09 3.47
CA ASP A 119 21.76 -15.06 2.58
C ASP A 119 20.30 -14.67 2.32
N VAL A 120 19.75 -15.11 1.18
CA VAL A 120 18.35 -14.86 0.79
C VAL A 120 17.75 -16.18 0.35
N GLN A 121 16.78 -16.67 1.12
CA GLN A 121 16.05 -17.89 0.82
C GLN A 121 14.58 -17.55 0.55
N ALA A 122 14.02 -18.06 -0.55
CA ALA A 122 12.58 -18.00 -0.74
C ALA A 122 11.88 -18.75 0.40
N LEU A 123 10.77 -18.23 0.90
CA LEU A 123 9.88 -18.89 1.85
C LEU A 123 9.08 -19.97 1.09
N ASP A 124 9.78 -20.91 0.46
CA ASP A 124 9.15 -22.08 -0.13
C ASP A 124 8.99 -23.15 0.95
N LEU A 125 7.75 -23.60 1.12
CA LEU A 125 7.34 -24.54 2.15
C LEU A 125 8.03 -25.90 2.04
N HIS A 126 8.71 -26.22 0.96
CA HIS A 126 9.34 -27.52 0.77
C HIS A 126 10.44 -27.45 -0.31
N SER A 127 11.67 -27.06 0.03
CA SER A 127 12.82 -27.40 -0.83
C SER A 127 13.12 -28.90 -0.70
N LYS A 128 12.23 -29.73 -1.28
CA LYS A 128 12.26 -31.20 -1.27
C LYS A 128 13.46 -31.78 -2.04
N GLU A 129 14.24 -30.95 -2.74
CA GLU A 129 15.10 -31.42 -3.84
C GLU A 129 16.60 -31.38 -3.58
N GLU A 130 17.09 -30.67 -2.55
CA GLU A 130 18.55 -30.55 -2.34
C GLU A 130 19.15 -31.54 -1.33
N ILE A 131 18.37 -32.10 -0.40
CA ILE A 131 18.93 -32.96 0.67
C ILE A 131 18.83 -34.46 0.34
N ALA A 132 17.93 -34.88 -0.56
CA ALA A 132 17.72 -36.28 -0.91
C ALA A 132 18.80 -36.91 -1.82
N LYS A 133 19.78 -36.13 -2.34
CA LYS A 133 20.77 -36.62 -3.32
C LYS A 133 21.77 -37.66 -2.75
N HIS A 134 21.79 -37.90 -1.43
CA HIS A 134 22.78 -38.76 -0.78
C HIS A 134 22.21 -39.90 0.06
N LEU A 135 20.90 -40.09 0.12
CA LEU A 135 20.28 -41.16 0.91
C LEU A 135 20.03 -42.41 0.06
N ASP A 136 20.17 -43.60 0.67
CA ASP A 136 19.81 -44.86 0.02
C ASP A 136 18.31 -44.84 -0.33
N PRO A 137 17.89 -45.25 -1.54
CA PRO A 137 16.48 -45.32 -1.92
C PRO A 137 15.59 -46.14 -0.96
N ASN A 138 16.17 -47.09 -0.24
CA ASN A 138 15.48 -47.92 0.76
C ASN A 138 15.48 -47.32 2.16
N TYR A 139 16.19 -46.22 2.41
CA TYR A 139 16.20 -45.56 3.71
C TYR A 139 14.77 -45.17 4.14
N CYS A 140 14.51 -45.34 5.43
CA CYS A 140 13.26 -44.97 6.09
C CYS A 140 13.65 -44.58 7.51
N GLY A 141 13.77 -43.27 7.76
CA GLY A 141 14.12 -42.78 9.09
C GLY A 141 12.92 -42.86 10.05
N ASP A 142 13.23 -43.07 11.34
CA ASP A 142 12.23 -43.08 12.41
C ASP A 142 11.74 -41.65 12.72
N CYS A 143 10.45 -41.49 12.98
CA CYS A 143 9.84 -40.21 13.29
C CYS A 143 9.95 -39.84 14.78
N GLY A 144 10.88 -40.43 15.54
CA GLY A 144 11.08 -40.14 16.97
C GLY A 144 9.88 -40.49 17.85
N GLY A 145 9.08 -41.48 17.44
CA GLY A 145 7.83 -41.87 18.12
C GLY A 145 6.60 -41.03 17.75
N ALA A 146 6.71 -40.08 16.81
CA ALA A 146 5.56 -39.43 16.18
C ALA A 146 5.03 -40.25 14.99
N ASP A 147 3.75 -40.09 14.64
CA ASP A 147 3.18 -40.74 13.45
C ASP A 147 3.60 -39.98 12.18
N PRO A 148 4.05 -40.67 11.12
CA PRO A 148 4.43 -40.04 9.85
C PRO A 148 3.24 -39.36 9.17
N LEU A 149 3.45 -38.15 8.66
CA LEU A 149 2.41 -37.36 7.97
C LEU A 149 2.28 -37.79 6.49
N PRO A 150 1.05 -37.73 5.93
CA PRO A 150 0.82 -37.92 4.50
C PRO A 150 1.44 -36.77 3.70
N GLY A 151 2.29 -37.08 2.71
CA GLY A 151 3.01 -36.08 1.89
C GLY A 151 4.53 -35.98 2.14
N SER A 152 5.05 -36.80 3.06
CA SER A 152 6.49 -37.10 3.24
C SER A 152 7.10 -37.68 1.95
N LEU A 153 8.42 -37.55 1.79
CA LEU A 153 9.14 -38.03 0.60
C LEU A 153 8.91 -39.53 0.35
N LYS A 154 8.64 -40.28 1.43
CA LYS A 154 8.27 -41.69 1.42
C LYS A 154 7.19 -41.92 2.46
N GLU A 155 6.03 -42.39 2.03
CA GLU A 155 4.89 -42.65 2.92
C GLU A 155 5.32 -43.55 4.08
N GLY A 156 5.02 -43.11 5.30
CA GLY A 156 5.32 -43.87 6.52
C GLY A 156 6.73 -43.66 7.10
N CYS A 157 7.56 -42.78 6.52
CA CYS A 157 8.93 -42.53 6.97
C CYS A 157 9.20 -41.03 7.19
N CYS A 158 10.10 -40.71 8.12
CA CYS A 158 10.66 -39.37 8.28
C CYS A 158 12.14 -39.40 7.89
N ASN A 159 12.47 -38.92 6.70
CA ASN A 159 13.82 -38.98 6.15
C ASN A 159 14.66 -37.74 6.47
N THR A 160 14.01 -36.59 6.63
CA THR A 160 14.66 -35.31 6.95
C THR A 160 14.34 -34.84 8.36
N CYS A 161 15.21 -34.00 8.94
CA CYS A 161 14.94 -33.38 10.23
C CYS A 161 13.65 -32.54 10.20
N ASP A 162 13.38 -31.87 9.08
CA ASP A 162 12.17 -31.07 8.91
C ASP A 162 10.89 -31.91 8.88
N GLU A 163 10.91 -33.11 8.29
CA GLU A 163 9.77 -34.06 8.34
C GLU A 163 9.50 -34.54 9.78
N VAL A 164 10.55 -34.82 10.56
CA VAL A 164 10.38 -35.19 11.98
C VAL A 164 9.80 -34.01 12.78
N ARG A 165 10.29 -32.80 12.54
CA ARG A 165 9.76 -31.58 13.18
C ARG A 165 8.29 -31.36 12.84
N GLU A 166 7.89 -31.60 11.59
CA GLU A 166 6.51 -31.49 11.14
C GLU A 166 5.61 -32.54 11.83
N ALA A 167 6.08 -33.78 11.96
CA ALA A 167 5.37 -34.84 12.67
C ALA A 167 5.19 -34.51 14.18
N TYR A 168 6.21 -33.96 14.83
CA TYR A 168 6.13 -33.50 16.22
C TYR A 168 5.17 -32.33 16.38
N ALA A 169 5.21 -31.36 15.47
CA ALA A 169 4.31 -30.22 15.45
C ALA A 169 2.84 -30.68 15.33
N ALA A 170 2.56 -31.66 14.47
CA ALA A 170 1.22 -32.25 14.33
C ALA A 170 0.72 -32.97 15.59
N LYS A 171 1.62 -33.41 16.49
CA LYS A 171 1.29 -33.99 17.79
C LYS A 171 1.30 -32.97 18.94
N ASN A 172 1.55 -31.70 18.64
CA ASN A 172 1.72 -30.62 19.63
C ASN A 172 2.88 -30.89 20.61
N TRP A 173 3.94 -31.55 20.15
CA TRP A 173 5.12 -31.85 20.95
C TRP A 173 6.19 -30.80 20.74
N ALA A 174 6.84 -30.39 21.83
CA ALA A 174 8.01 -29.53 21.76
C ALA A 174 9.20 -30.33 21.21
N PHE A 175 9.88 -29.79 20.20
CA PHE A 175 10.98 -30.48 19.52
C PHE A 175 12.35 -30.04 20.05
N GLY A 176 12.47 -28.78 20.46
CA GLY A 176 13.72 -28.22 20.95
C GLY A 176 14.86 -28.31 19.92
N LYS A 177 16.04 -28.76 20.34
CA LYS A 177 17.24 -28.90 19.50
C LYS A 177 17.32 -30.22 18.71
N GLY A 178 16.32 -31.11 18.81
CA GLY A 178 16.32 -32.39 18.09
C GLY A 178 17.40 -33.37 18.56
N SER A 179 17.78 -33.33 19.85
CA SER A 179 18.71 -34.31 20.44
C SER A 179 18.11 -35.72 20.39
N ASN A 180 18.94 -36.73 20.08
CA ASN A 180 18.53 -38.14 19.92
C ASN A 180 17.68 -38.43 18.67
N ILE A 181 17.68 -37.53 17.67
CA ILE A 181 17.05 -37.74 16.37
C ILE A 181 18.15 -37.80 15.31
N GLU A 182 18.37 -38.98 14.72
CA GLU A 182 19.46 -39.27 13.77
C GLU A 182 19.49 -38.24 12.62
N GLN A 183 18.33 -37.93 12.06
CA GLN A 183 18.16 -37.01 10.94
C GLN A 183 18.66 -35.61 11.29
N CYS A 184 18.34 -35.12 12.49
CA CYS A 184 18.71 -33.78 12.94
C CYS A 184 20.18 -33.67 13.37
N GLU A 185 20.76 -34.74 13.91
CA GLU A 185 22.19 -34.83 14.21
C GLU A 185 23.01 -34.87 12.91
N ARG A 186 22.58 -35.67 11.93
CA ARG A 186 23.19 -35.77 10.60
C ARG A 186 23.14 -34.45 9.84
N GLU A 187 22.01 -33.75 9.89
CA GLU A 187 21.81 -32.46 9.24
C GLU A 187 22.40 -31.28 10.04
N GLY A 188 22.91 -31.52 11.24
CA GLY A 188 23.53 -30.49 12.08
C GLY A 188 22.55 -29.40 12.54
N TYR A 189 21.28 -29.73 12.76
CA TYR A 189 20.22 -28.77 13.08
C TYR A 189 20.55 -27.91 14.31
N ALA A 190 20.96 -28.55 15.41
CA ALA A 190 21.33 -27.84 16.64
C ALA A 190 22.50 -26.86 16.42
N ALA A 191 23.52 -27.28 15.67
CA ALA A 191 24.68 -26.45 15.36
C ALA A 191 24.31 -25.25 14.48
N ARG A 192 23.36 -25.43 13.55
CA ARG A 192 22.83 -24.36 12.70
C ARG A 192 22.08 -23.31 13.51
N ILE A 193 21.22 -23.73 14.44
CA ILE A 193 20.50 -22.83 15.35
C ILE A 193 21.49 -22.03 16.21
N ASP A 194 22.50 -22.70 16.79
CA ASP A 194 23.49 -22.06 17.64
C ASP A 194 24.38 -21.07 16.86
N ALA A 195 24.77 -21.41 15.62
CA ALA A 195 25.53 -20.52 14.75
C ALA A 195 24.75 -19.24 14.36
N GLN A 196 23.43 -19.36 14.16
CA GLN A 196 22.56 -18.25 13.77
C GLN A 196 22.00 -17.48 14.96
N ARG A 197 22.33 -17.84 16.20
CA ARG A 197 21.69 -17.29 17.41
C ARG A 197 21.77 -15.76 17.53
N ARG A 198 22.84 -15.16 17.01
CA ARG A 198 23.05 -13.69 17.04
C ARG A 198 22.60 -12.99 15.75
N GLU A 199 22.08 -13.74 14.78
CA GLU A 199 21.59 -13.22 13.51
C GLU A 199 20.21 -12.58 13.65
N GLY A 200 19.87 -11.74 12.67
CA GLY A 200 18.53 -11.25 12.45
C GLY A 200 17.89 -11.86 11.20
N CYS A 201 16.61 -11.60 11.02
CA CYS A 201 15.88 -12.00 9.83
C CYS A 201 15.05 -10.86 9.27
N ARG A 202 15.06 -10.68 7.95
CA ARG A 202 14.14 -9.78 7.26
C ARG A 202 13.20 -10.58 6.38
N LEU A 203 11.90 -10.39 6.59
CA LEU A 203 10.85 -10.92 5.74
C LEU A 203 10.51 -9.85 4.71
N GLU A 204 10.77 -10.12 3.44
CA GLU A 204 10.43 -9.21 2.34
C GLU A 204 9.70 -9.95 1.23
N GLY A 205 8.62 -9.36 0.71
CA GLY A 205 7.93 -9.92 -0.44
C GLY A 205 6.44 -9.63 -0.47
N ILE A 206 5.72 -10.50 -1.18
CA ILE A 206 4.31 -10.33 -1.51
C ILE A 206 3.53 -11.54 -1.02
N LEU A 207 2.47 -11.30 -0.28
CA LEU A 207 1.54 -12.30 0.21
C LEU A 207 0.19 -12.14 -0.51
N ARG A 208 -0.31 -13.20 -1.14
CA ARG A 208 -1.54 -13.12 -1.95
C ARG A 208 -2.72 -13.76 -1.22
N VAL A 209 -3.51 -12.97 -0.50
CA VAL A 209 -4.61 -13.44 0.35
C VAL A 209 -5.98 -13.20 -0.29
N ASN A 210 -7.01 -13.86 0.23
CA ASN A 210 -8.39 -13.49 -0.08
C ASN A 210 -8.75 -12.15 0.60
N LYS A 211 -9.47 -11.27 -0.09
CA LYS A 211 -9.98 -10.00 0.40
C LYS A 211 -11.18 -10.21 1.32
N VAL A 212 -10.88 -10.74 2.49
CA VAL A 212 -11.80 -10.98 3.61
C VAL A 212 -11.12 -10.51 4.89
N VAL A 213 -11.85 -10.45 5.99
CA VAL A 213 -11.24 -10.20 7.30
C VAL A 213 -10.27 -11.35 7.62
N GLY A 214 -9.12 -11.04 8.18
CA GLY A 214 -8.11 -12.06 8.46
C GLY A 214 -7.02 -11.58 9.39
N ASN A 215 -6.10 -12.49 9.67
CA ASN A 215 -4.90 -12.22 10.43
C ASN A 215 -3.71 -12.88 9.73
N PHE A 216 -2.61 -12.14 9.60
CA PHE A 216 -1.31 -12.78 9.44
C PHE A 216 -0.44 -12.43 10.62
N HIS A 217 0.39 -13.36 11.05
CA HIS A 217 1.27 -13.14 12.17
C HIS A 217 2.62 -13.79 11.97
N ILE A 218 3.60 -13.20 12.65
CA ILE A 218 4.98 -13.62 12.61
C ILE A 218 5.36 -13.98 14.04
N ALA A 219 5.69 -15.25 14.26
CA ALA A 219 5.99 -15.78 15.58
C ALA A 219 7.24 -16.68 15.52
N PRO A 220 7.90 -16.91 16.66
CA PRO A 220 9.01 -17.82 16.74
C PRO A 220 8.52 -19.26 16.88
N GLY A 221 9.27 -20.20 16.30
CA GLY A 221 8.95 -21.62 16.33
C GLY A 221 8.19 -22.11 15.11
N ARG A 222 8.11 -23.43 14.96
CA ARG A 222 7.21 -24.05 13.98
C ARG A 222 5.78 -23.90 14.49
N SER A 223 4.88 -23.48 13.60
CA SER A 223 3.45 -23.37 13.88
C SER A 223 2.76 -24.71 13.64
N PHE A 224 1.68 -24.93 14.37
CA PHE A 224 0.75 -26.03 14.11
C PHE A 224 -0.69 -25.58 14.36
N THR A 225 -1.60 -26.14 13.58
CA THR A 225 -3.03 -25.85 13.69
C THR A 225 -3.79 -27.17 13.78
N SER A 226 -4.49 -27.39 14.88
CA SER A 226 -5.35 -28.56 15.08
C SER A 226 -6.73 -28.12 15.55
N GLY A 227 -7.71 -28.16 14.64
CA GLY A 227 -9.05 -27.63 14.90
C GLY A 227 -8.99 -26.12 15.10
N GLN A 228 -9.48 -25.62 16.24
CA GLN A 228 -9.49 -24.18 16.59
C GLN A 228 -8.25 -23.73 17.36
N VAL A 229 -7.29 -24.63 17.62
CA VAL A 229 -6.08 -24.30 18.38
C VAL A 229 -4.92 -24.11 17.41
N HIS A 230 -4.36 -22.91 17.43
CA HIS A 230 -3.11 -22.56 16.75
C HIS A 230 -2.03 -22.28 17.79
N ALA A 231 -0.90 -22.95 17.67
CA ALA A 231 0.20 -22.81 18.62
C ALA A 231 1.57 -22.97 17.94
N HIS A 232 2.61 -22.59 18.67
CA HIS A 232 3.97 -22.49 18.18
C HIS A 232 4.93 -23.19 19.15
N ASP A 233 5.96 -23.84 18.63
CA ASP A 233 7.04 -24.39 19.46
C ASP A 233 8.02 -23.29 19.89
N LEU A 234 7.85 -22.81 21.13
CA LEU A 234 8.63 -21.72 21.70
C LEU A 234 9.91 -22.19 22.42
N GLN A 235 10.22 -23.49 22.47
CA GLN A 235 11.28 -24.01 23.33
C GLN A 235 12.65 -23.41 23.01
N ASN A 236 12.98 -23.27 21.73
CA ASN A 236 14.26 -22.69 21.29
C ASN A 236 14.32 -21.15 21.42
N TYR A 237 13.15 -20.50 21.52
CA TYR A 237 13.05 -19.04 21.61
C TYR A 237 13.12 -18.54 23.05
N LEU A 238 12.44 -19.22 23.98
CA LEU A 238 12.37 -18.85 25.40
C LEU A 238 13.52 -19.40 26.25
N ASP A 239 14.68 -19.68 25.63
CA ASP A 239 15.84 -20.21 26.35
C ASP A 239 16.39 -19.17 27.35
N LEU A 240 16.06 -19.38 28.64
CA LEU A 240 16.38 -18.46 29.74
C LEU A 240 17.83 -18.56 30.20
N GLU A 241 18.56 -19.59 29.76
CA GLU A 241 19.96 -19.85 30.17
C GLU A 241 20.96 -19.01 29.35
N LEU A 242 20.50 -18.36 28.29
CA LEU A 242 21.33 -17.55 27.40
C LEU A 242 21.72 -16.20 28.02
N PRO A 243 22.92 -15.69 27.70
CA PRO A 243 23.33 -14.33 28.07
C PRO A 243 22.48 -13.29 27.34
N ASP A 244 22.34 -12.09 27.91
CA ASP A 244 21.41 -11.06 27.41
C ASP A 244 21.63 -10.63 25.95
N ASN A 245 22.86 -10.73 25.46
CA ASN A 245 23.23 -10.43 24.07
C ASN A 245 22.84 -11.53 23.08
N GLU A 246 22.43 -12.71 23.55
CA GLU A 246 21.98 -13.85 22.75
C GLU A 246 20.48 -14.14 22.97
N LYS A 247 19.82 -13.39 23.86
CA LYS A 247 18.38 -13.50 24.06
C LYS A 247 17.62 -12.95 22.85
N HIS A 248 16.76 -13.81 22.32
CA HIS A 248 15.85 -13.46 21.26
C HIS A 248 14.75 -12.52 21.74
N THR A 249 14.29 -11.62 20.88
CA THR A 249 13.15 -10.74 21.18
C THR A 249 12.33 -10.50 19.93
N MET A 250 11.07 -10.11 20.12
CA MET A 250 10.19 -9.66 19.03
C MET A 250 10.40 -8.17 18.67
N THR A 251 11.60 -7.63 18.93
CA THR A 251 11.99 -6.32 18.38
C THR A 251 11.89 -6.39 16.87
N HIS A 252 11.28 -5.39 16.25
CA HIS A 252 11.11 -5.37 14.80
C HIS A 252 11.06 -3.96 14.23
N HIS A 253 11.40 -3.87 12.95
CA HIS A 253 11.35 -2.66 12.13
C HIS A 253 10.51 -2.95 10.89
N ILE A 254 9.40 -2.24 10.74
CA ILE A 254 8.54 -2.31 9.57
C ILE A 254 9.05 -1.26 8.60
N HIS A 255 9.83 -1.69 7.59
CA HIS A 255 10.29 -0.81 6.52
C HIS A 255 9.12 -0.44 5.62
N GLN A 256 8.30 -1.44 5.29
CA GLN A 256 7.15 -1.25 4.43
C GLN A 256 6.05 -2.25 4.76
N LEU A 257 4.81 -1.76 4.85
CA LEU A 257 3.61 -2.61 4.83
C LEU A 257 2.50 -1.92 4.06
N ARG A 258 2.11 -2.49 2.92
CA ARG A 258 1.04 -1.95 2.06
C ARG A 258 0.12 -3.04 1.52
N PHE A 259 -1.08 -2.63 1.15
CA PHE A 259 -2.13 -3.51 0.63
C PHE A 259 -2.41 -3.16 -0.84
N GLY A 260 -2.10 -4.07 -1.74
CA GLY A 260 -2.17 -3.88 -3.18
C GLY A 260 -1.00 -3.08 -3.77
N PRO A 261 -1.09 -2.74 -5.06
CA PRO A 261 -0.06 -2.03 -5.79
C PRO A 261 0.03 -0.56 -5.36
N GLN A 262 1.24 0.00 -5.46
CA GLN A 262 1.46 1.43 -5.24
C GLN A 262 1.01 2.23 -6.47
N LEU A 263 0.36 3.37 -6.26
CA LEU A 263 0.05 4.30 -7.34
C LEU A 263 1.36 4.89 -7.91
N PRO A 264 1.50 5.00 -9.25
CA PRO A 264 2.65 5.67 -9.84
C PRO A 264 2.81 7.11 -9.35
N ASP A 265 4.05 7.55 -9.14
CA ASP A 265 4.36 8.89 -8.63
C ASP A 265 3.75 10.00 -9.51
N GLU A 266 3.71 9.82 -10.83
CA GLU A 266 3.08 10.76 -11.77
C GLU A 266 1.59 11.00 -11.52
N VAL A 267 0.89 10.00 -10.95
CA VAL A 267 -0.53 10.08 -10.56
C VAL A 267 -0.64 10.65 -9.15
N SER A 268 0.24 10.20 -8.25
CA SER A 268 0.37 10.70 -6.87
C SER A 268 0.52 12.22 -6.81
N ASP A 269 1.43 12.77 -7.60
CA ASP A 269 1.80 14.19 -7.57
C ASP A 269 0.65 15.12 -8.03
N ARG A 270 -0.35 14.57 -8.75
CA ARG A 270 -1.54 15.32 -9.18
C ARG A 270 -2.53 15.55 -8.04
N TRP A 271 -2.41 14.83 -6.93
CA TRP A 271 -3.26 14.94 -5.76
C TRP A 271 -2.75 16.02 -4.80
N GLN A 272 -3.04 17.28 -5.12
CA GLN A 272 -2.58 18.44 -4.34
C GLN A 272 -3.31 18.67 -3.00
N TRP A 273 -4.32 17.85 -2.63
CA TRP A 273 -5.23 18.20 -1.52
C TRP A 273 -4.87 17.58 -0.15
N THR A 274 -3.93 16.64 -0.08
CA THR A 274 -3.47 16.07 1.20
C THR A 274 -2.00 15.68 1.12
N ASP A 275 -1.18 16.14 2.05
CA ASP A 275 0.27 15.90 2.05
C ASP A 275 0.69 14.42 2.25
N HIS A 276 -0.23 13.47 2.48
CA HIS A 276 0.10 12.14 3.02
C HIS A 276 -0.71 10.93 2.50
N HIS A 277 -1.47 11.03 1.39
CA HIS A 277 -2.36 9.91 1.00
C HIS A 277 -1.64 8.61 0.56
N HIS A 278 -0.32 8.65 0.33
CA HIS A 278 0.47 7.51 -0.17
C HIS A 278 1.48 6.94 0.83
N THR A 279 1.61 7.54 2.02
CA THR A 279 2.44 6.98 3.09
C THR A 279 1.61 5.99 3.89
N ASN A 280 1.99 4.72 3.87
CA ASN A 280 1.29 3.75 4.68
C ASN A 280 1.63 3.98 6.16
N PRO A 281 0.64 3.95 7.09
CA PRO A 281 0.88 4.33 8.48
C PRO A 281 1.97 3.55 9.24
N LEU A 282 2.32 2.33 8.79
CA LEU A 282 3.35 1.51 9.41
C LEU A 282 4.70 1.56 8.69
N ASP A 283 4.82 2.27 7.58
CA ASP A 283 6.10 2.42 6.88
C ASP A 283 7.10 3.16 7.79
N ASP A 284 8.34 2.65 7.84
CA ASP A 284 9.44 3.17 8.66
C ASP A 284 9.13 3.27 10.17
N THR A 285 8.41 2.28 10.72
CA THR A 285 8.11 2.21 12.15
C THR A 285 8.90 1.12 12.87
N SER A 286 9.28 1.34 14.13
CA SER A 286 10.04 0.38 14.92
C SER A 286 9.43 0.13 16.30
N GLN A 287 9.64 -1.08 16.83
CA GLN A 287 9.29 -1.47 18.18
C GLN A 287 10.49 -2.18 18.80
N GLU A 288 11.06 -1.59 19.85
CA GLU A 288 12.21 -2.15 20.57
C GLU A 288 11.79 -2.66 21.95
N ILE A 289 12.19 -3.89 22.27
CA ILE A 289 11.93 -4.52 23.55
C ILE A 289 13.03 -5.51 23.91
N ASN A 290 13.41 -5.56 25.19
CA ASN A 290 14.43 -6.48 25.70
C ASN A 290 13.90 -7.78 26.29
N ASP A 291 12.61 -7.84 26.59
CA ASP A 291 11.97 -9.05 27.10
C ASP A 291 11.47 -9.94 25.92
N PRO A 292 11.83 -11.23 25.87
CA PRO A 292 11.32 -12.17 24.88
C PRO A 292 9.80 -12.38 24.96
N ALA A 293 9.19 -12.18 26.13
CA ALA A 293 7.80 -12.52 26.40
C ALA A 293 6.84 -11.37 26.05
N TYR A 294 6.98 -10.78 24.86
CA TYR A 294 6.10 -9.70 24.38
C TYR A 294 5.31 -10.08 23.14
N ASN A 295 4.12 -9.52 23.05
CA ASN A 295 3.21 -9.67 21.92
C ASN A 295 2.84 -8.29 21.38
N PHE A 296 2.96 -8.12 20.07
CA PHE A 296 2.60 -6.90 19.34
C PHE A 296 1.39 -7.20 18.45
N VAL A 297 0.36 -6.37 18.55
CA VAL A 297 -0.87 -6.50 17.78
C VAL A 297 -1.16 -5.19 17.05
N TYR A 298 -1.25 -5.28 15.73
CA TYR A 298 -1.67 -4.21 14.84
C TYR A 298 -3.08 -4.52 14.33
N PHE A 299 -4.02 -3.62 14.61
CA PHE A 299 -5.36 -3.68 14.01
C PHE A 299 -5.39 -2.73 12.83
N VAL A 300 -5.45 -3.30 11.64
CA VAL A 300 -5.39 -2.60 10.36
C VAL A 300 -6.80 -2.54 9.77
N LYS A 301 -7.30 -1.34 9.50
CA LYS A 301 -8.56 -1.16 8.75
C LYS A 301 -8.24 -0.74 7.33
N VAL A 302 -8.46 -1.64 6.39
CA VAL A 302 -8.17 -1.47 4.96
C VAL A 302 -9.40 -0.91 4.24
N VAL A 303 -9.19 0.12 3.44
CA VAL A 303 -10.19 0.78 2.59
C VAL A 303 -9.74 0.65 1.14
N SER A 304 -10.60 0.07 0.31
CA SER A 304 -10.33 -0.09 -1.12
C SER A 304 -10.38 1.26 -1.83
N THR A 305 -9.44 1.51 -2.74
CA THR A 305 -9.34 2.74 -3.51
C THR A 305 -9.15 2.43 -5.00
N SER A 306 -9.99 2.97 -5.89
CA SER A 306 -9.77 2.88 -7.34
C SER A 306 -9.29 4.21 -7.87
N TYR A 307 -8.35 4.18 -8.80
CA TYR A 307 -8.05 5.31 -9.66
C TYR A 307 -8.59 5.07 -11.07
N LEU A 308 -9.41 6.01 -11.57
CA LEU A 308 -9.99 5.95 -12.90
C LEU A 308 -9.38 7.06 -13.78
N PRO A 309 -8.57 6.71 -14.79
CA PRO A 309 -7.96 7.70 -15.66
C PRO A 309 -9.00 8.36 -16.59
N LEU A 310 -8.63 9.51 -17.15
CA LEU A 310 -9.46 10.23 -18.11
C LEU A 310 -9.75 9.36 -19.34
N GLY A 311 -11.03 9.10 -19.63
CA GLY A 311 -11.44 8.24 -20.75
C GLY A 311 -11.55 6.75 -20.39
N TRP A 312 -11.51 6.41 -19.11
CA TRP A 312 -11.81 5.06 -18.60
C TRP A 312 -13.14 4.52 -19.13
N ASP A 313 -13.12 3.27 -19.62
CA ASP A 313 -14.29 2.53 -20.09
C ASP A 313 -14.60 1.36 -19.14
N PRO A 314 -15.81 1.30 -18.53
CA PRO A 314 -16.20 0.21 -17.63
C PRO A 314 -16.15 -1.17 -18.28
N LEU A 315 -16.44 -1.30 -19.58
CA LEU A 315 -16.48 -2.59 -20.28
C LEU A 315 -15.09 -3.16 -20.48
N VAL A 316 -14.13 -2.32 -20.87
CA VAL A 316 -12.72 -2.73 -21.00
C VAL A 316 -12.14 -3.10 -19.62
N SER A 317 -12.44 -2.29 -18.60
CA SER A 317 -11.92 -2.52 -17.24
C SER A 317 -12.49 -3.81 -16.61
N SER A 318 -13.77 -4.11 -16.81
CA SER A 318 -14.38 -5.34 -16.27
C SER A 318 -13.86 -6.61 -16.94
N ALA A 319 -13.64 -6.59 -18.27
CA ALA A 319 -13.01 -7.71 -18.97
C ALA A 319 -11.57 -7.97 -18.49
N ALA A 320 -10.82 -6.91 -18.16
CA ALA A 320 -9.46 -6.98 -17.62
C ALA A 320 -9.40 -7.59 -16.22
N HIS A 321 -10.30 -7.18 -15.32
CA HIS A 321 -10.26 -7.62 -13.92
C HIS A 321 -10.74 -9.05 -13.74
N ASN A 322 -11.67 -9.56 -14.56
CA ASN A 322 -12.17 -10.94 -14.45
C ASN A 322 -11.11 -12.05 -14.67
N ALA A 323 -9.90 -11.73 -15.14
CA ALA A 323 -8.79 -12.68 -15.34
C ALA A 323 -7.98 -12.93 -14.05
N HIS A 324 -8.67 -13.10 -12.92
CA HIS A 324 -8.09 -13.00 -11.58
C HIS A 324 -6.96 -14.01 -11.30
N ASP A 325 -7.00 -15.23 -11.83
CA ASP A 325 -6.04 -16.29 -11.45
C ASP A 325 -4.69 -16.24 -12.20
N GLN A 326 -4.56 -15.45 -13.27
CA GLN A 326 -3.34 -15.40 -14.08
C GLN A 326 -2.52 -14.11 -13.93
N THR A 327 -2.92 -13.21 -13.03
CA THR A 327 -2.17 -11.97 -12.77
C THR A 327 -0.84 -12.28 -12.08
N PRO A 328 0.30 -11.83 -12.64
CA PRO A 328 1.60 -11.92 -11.97
C PRO A 328 1.61 -11.20 -10.62
N LEU A 329 2.41 -11.69 -9.68
CA LEU A 329 2.58 -11.06 -8.37
C LEU A 329 3.00 -9.59 -8.51
N GLY A 330 2.37 -8.70 -7.74
CA GLY A 330 2.64 -7.26 -7.75
C GLY A 330 1.93 -6.47 -8.85
N SER A 331 1.17 -7.16 -9.71
CA SER A 331 0.35 -6.55 -10.78
C SER A 331 -1.15 -6.67 -10.53
N HIS A 332 -1.55 -7.28 -9.41
CA HIS A 332 -2.96 -7.42 -9.07
C HIS A 332 -3.58 -6.03 -8.88
N GLY A 333 -4.59 -5.68 -9.68
CA GLY A 333 -5.17 -4.34 -9.68
C GLY A 333 -4.51 -3.35 -10.63
N VAL A 334 -3.39 -3.69 -11.30
CA VAL A 334 -2.74 -2.92 -12.36
C VAL A 334 -2.75 -3.74 -13.65
N VAL A 335 -3.91 -3.92 -14.27
CA VAL A 335 -4.02 -4.79 -15.45
C VAL A 335 -4.53 -3.98 -16.63
N TYR A 336 -3.61 -3.69 -17.57
CA TYR A 336 -3.81 -3.12 -18.92
C TYR A 336 -3.83 -1.60 -19.10
N GLY A 337 -2.72 -0.94 -18.72
CA GLY A 337 -2.32 0.35 -19.31
C GLY A 337 -3.27 1.52 -19.04
N PRO A 338 -3.21 2.61 -19.82
CA PRO A 338 -3.89 3.88 -19.52
C PRO A 338 -5.43 3.84 -19.61
N GLY A 339 -6.02 2.72 -20.04
CA GLY A 339 -7.48 2.54 -20.14
C GLY A 339 -8.11 1.74 -18.99
N GLY A 340 -7.32 1.04 -18.17
CA GLY A 340 -7.79 0.25 -17.02
C GLY A 340 -7.91 1.08 -15.73
N SER A 341 -8.75 0.63 -14.80
CA SER A 341 -8.70 1.16 -13.42
C SER A 341 -7.50 0.60 -12.67
N ILE A 342 -6.91 1.42 -11.79
CA ILE A 342 -5.88 0.97 -10.86
C ILE A 342 -6.54 0.72 -9.51
N GLU A 343 -6.58 -0.53 -9.08
CA GLU A 343 -7.11 -0.94 -7.78
C GLU A 343 -6.01 -0.93 -6.74
N THR A 344 -6.15 -0.06 -5.75
CA THR A 344 -5.21 0.18 -4.65
C THR A 344 -5.94 0.08 -3.33
N HIS A 345 -5.21 0.11 -2.21
CA HIS A 345 -5.84 0.19 -0.90
C HIS A 345 -5.09 1.18 -0.03
N GLN A 346 -5.84 1.83 0.86
CA GLN A 346 -5.32 2.62 1.96
C GLN A 346 -5.69 1.93 3.27
N TYR A 347 -4.97 2.22 4.35
CA TYR A 347 -5.39 1.71 5.64
C TYR A 347 -5.12 2.70 6.78
N SER A 348 -5.80 2.47 7.88
CA SER A 348 -5.50 3.05 9.18
C SER A 348 -5.11 1.94 10.15
N VAL A 349 -4.32 2.27 11.17
CA VAL A 349 -3.80 1.27 12.11
C VAL A 349 -3.93 1.74 13.55
N THR A 350 -4.24 0.81 14.46
CA THR A 350 -3.99 0.96 15.89
C THR A 350 -3.02 -0.13 16.35
N SER A 351 -2.01 0.26 17.12
CA SER A 351 -0.98 -0.63 17.61
C SER A 351 -1.11 -0.84 19.12
N HIS A 352 -0.93 -2.09 19.55
CA HIS A 352 -0.92 -2.48 20.94
C HIS A 352 0.27 -3.40 21.17
N LYS A 353 0.91 -3.27 22.33
CA LYS A 353 1.89 -4.23 22.82
C LYS A 353 1.50 -4.68 24.22
N ARG A 354 1.83 -5.92 24.56
CA ARG A 354 1.57 -6.48 25.89
C ARG A 354 2.67 -7.43 26.31
N SER A 355 2.97 -7.42 27.61
CA SER A 355 3.78 -8.46 28.25
C SER A 355 2.94 -9.72 28.45
N LEU A 356 3.51 -10.87 28.10
CA LEU A 356 2.89 -12.19 28.31
C LEU A 356 3.07 -12.69 29.74
N ARG A 357 3.91 -12.02 30.54
CA ARG A 357 4.06 -12.29 31.99
C ARG A 357 2.92 -11.68 32.82
N GLY A 358 2.02 -10.92 32.18
CA GLY A 358 0.96 -10.16 32.83
C GLY A 358 1.46 -8.84 33.43
N GLY A 359 0.60 -8.17 34.19
CA GLY A 359 0.91 -6.88 34.83
C GLY A 359 0.08 -5.72 34.30
N ASP A 360 0.52 -4.49 34.55
CA ASP A 360 -0.05 -3.27 34.01
C ASP A 360 0.91 -2.58 33.02
N ALA A 361 0.40 -1.70 32.16
CA ALA A 361 1.24 -0.89 31.27
C ALA A 361 1.74 0.39 31.97
N SER A 362 2.09 0.28 33.26
CA SER A 362 2.57 1.42 34.05
C SER A 362 3.86 2.02 33.49
N ASP A 363 4.70 1.18 32.88
CA ASP A 363 5.94 1.57 32.18
C ASP A 363 5.68 2.50 30.97
N GLU A 364 4.46 2.48 30.41
CA GLU A 364 4.01 3.34 29.31
C GLU A 364 3.11 4.49 29.79
N GLY A 365 2.96 4.68 31.10
CA GLY A 365 2.08 5.69 31.67
C GLY A 365 0.59 5.33 31.67
N HIS A 366 0.25 4.08 31.36
CA HIS A 366 -1.13 3.59 31.21
C HIS A 366 -1.46 2.49 32.24
N LYS A 367 -1.54 2.86 33.52
CA LYS A 367 -1.83 1.91 34.64
C LYS A 367 -3.18 1.22 34.51
N GLU A 368 -4.12 1.83 33.81
CA GLU A 368 -5.44 1.28 33.54
C GLU A 368 -5.42 0.11 32.56
N ARG A 369 -4.35 -0.05 31.77
CA ARG A 369 -4.20 -1.14 30.81
C ARG A 369 -3.59 -2.35 31.49
N LEU A 370 -4.42 -3.34 31.79
CA LEU A 370 -4.00 -4.62 32.34
C LEU A 370 -3.63 -5.59 31.21
N HIS A 371 -2.47 -6.23 31.34
CA HIS A 371 -2.01 -7.27 30.43
C HIS A 371 -2.45 -8.64 30.93
N ALA A 372 -3.18 -9.37 30.10
CA ALA A 372 -3.47 -10.77 30.35
C ALA A 372 -2.17 -11.58 30.29
N ALA A 373 -1.96 -12.42 31.31
CA ALA A 373 -0.87 -13.41 31.30
C ALA A 373 -1.15 -14.49 30.25
N ASN A 374 -0.07 -15.07 29.71
CA ASN A 374 -0.07 -16.08 28.66
C ASN A 374 -0.39 -15.57 27.25
N GLY A 375 -0.01 -16.38 26.27
CA GLY A 375 -0.14 -16.12 24.84
C GLY A 375 1.14 -16.46 24.09
N ILE A 376 1.14 -16.22 22.79
CA ILE A 376 2.26 -16.49 21.91
C ILE A 376 3.03 -15.18 21.72
N PRO A 377 4.36 -15.15 21.94
CA PRO A 377 5.18 -14.00 21.58
C PRO A 377 5.19 -13.90 20.06
N GLY A 378 4.98 -12.71 19.53
CA GLY A 378 4.73 -12.58 18.10
C GLY A 378 4.34 -11.17 17.71
N VAL A 379 4.34 -10.94 16.41
CA VAL A 379 3.81 -9.74 15.77
C VAL A 379 2.59 -10.13 14.95
N PHE A 380 1.42 -9.64 15.33
CA PHE A 380 0.13 -10.00 14.78
C PHE A 380 -0.48 -8.83 14.03
N PHE A 381 -0.89 -9.04 12.77
CA PHE A 381 -1.58 -8.06 11.94
C PHE A 381 -3.00 -8.54 11.70
N ASN A 382 -3.94 -8.03 12.48
CA ASN A 382 -5.37 -8.25 12.28
C ASN A 382 -5.88 -7.21 11.30
N TYR A 383 -6.36 -7.63 10.13
CA TYR A 383 -6.87 -6.71 9.12
C TYR A 383 -8.37 -6.91 8.87
N ASP A 384 -9.08 -5.79 8.77
CA ASP A 384 -10.52 -5.71 8.49
C ASP A 384 -10.75 -4.89 7.22
N ILE A 385 -11.58 -5.40 6.31
CA ILE A 385 -11.86 -4.79 5.01
C ILE A 385 -13.14 -3.96 5.09
N SER A 386 -13.00 -2.66 4.86
CA SER A 386 -14.12 -1.72 4.82
C SER A 386 -15.15 -2.10 3.74
N PRO A 387 -16.47 -2.03 4.03
CA PRO A 387 -17.51 -2.17 3.01
C PRO A 387 -17.59 -0.98 2.06
N MET A 388 -16.80 0.07 2.28
CA MET A 388 -16.76 1.28 1.47
C MET A 388 -15.50 1.31 0.61
N LYS A 389 -15.64 1.87 -0.58
CA LYS A 389 -14.58 2.06 -1.56
C LYS A 389 -14.53 3.51 -2.02
N VAL A 390 -13.34 4.08 -2.09
CA VAL A 390 -13.11 5.42 -2.63
C VAL A 390 -12.76 5.30 -4.11
N ILE A 391 -13.49 5.98 -4.98
CA ILE A 391 -13.17 6.07 -6.41
C ILE A 391 -12.62 7.46 -6.68
N ASN A 392 -11.36 7.52 -7.08
CA ASN A 392 -10.67 8.73 -7.51
C ASN A 392 -10.76 8.81 -9.04
N ARG A 393 -11.72 9.60 -9.55
CA ARG A 393 -11.98 9.73 -10.99
C ARG A 393 -11.32 10.99 -11.56
N GLU A 394 -10.48 10.84 -12.57
CA GLU A 394 -10.04 11.97 -13.39
C GLU A 394 -11.21 12.51 -14.22
N ALA A 395 -11.52 13.80 -14.03
CA ALA A 395 -12.54 14.50 -14.78
C ALA A 395 -12.05 15.88 -15.20
N ARG A 396 -12.58 16.37 -16.33
CA ARG A 396 -12.47 17.79 -16.69
C ARG A 396 -13.64 18.53 -16.05
N PRO A 397 -13.42 19.47 -15.13
CA PRO A 397 -14.51 20.12 -14.42
C PRO A 397 -15.31 21.05 -15.33
N LYS A 398 -14.66 21.63 -16.35
CA LYS A 398 -15.29 22.49 -17.36
C LYS A 398 -15.61 21.72 -18.63
N SER A 399 -16.86 21.82 -19.06
CA SER A 399 -17.29 21.38 -20.39
C SER A 399 -16.83 22.38 -21.46
N PHE A 400 -16.87 21.95 -22.73
CA PHE A 400 -16.60 22.86 -23.85
C PHE A 400 -17.58 24.04 -23.90
N SER A 401 -18.85 23.81 -23.56
CA SER A 401 -19.84 24.89 -23.45
C SER A 401 -19.49 25.87 -22.33
N GLY A 402 -19.02 25.37 -21.18
CA GLY A 402 -18.54 26.21 -20.07
C GLY A 402 -17.35 27.08 -20.45
N PHE A 403 -16.40 26.54 -21.23
CA PHE A 403 -15.29 27.33 -21.78
C PHE A 403 -15.79 28.44 -22.72
N LEU A 404 -16.70 28.11 -23.64
CA LEU A 404 -17.22 29.08 -24.61
C LEU A 404 -18.01 30.21 -23.92
N THR A 405 -18.84 29.86 -22.93
CA THR A 405 -19.54 30.89 -22.13
C THR A 405 -18.56 31.75 -21.34
N GLY A 406 -17.49 31.15 -20.78
CA GLY A 406 -16.39 31.87 -20.13
C GLY A 406 -15.69 32.88 -21.06
N VAL A 407 -15.32 32.46 -22.27
CA VAL A 407 -14.71 33.34 -23.28
C VAL A 407 -15.65 34.50 -23.66
N CYS A 408 -16.94 34.23 -23.88
CA CYS A 408 -17.93 35.27 -24.18
C CYS A 408 -18.06 36.27 -23.00
N ALA A 409 -18.06 35.78 -21.76
CA ALA A 409 -18.12 36.62 -20.57
C ALA A 409 -16.85 37.48 -20.39
N ILE A 410 -15.66 36.93 -20.67
CA ILE A 410 -14.38 37.66 -20.62
C ILE A 410 -14.37 38.80 -21.65
N ILE A 411 -14.74 38.50 -22.90
CA ILE A 411 -14.77 39.50 -23.97
C ILE A 411 -15.82 40.58 -23.65
N GLY A 412 -17.04 40.18 -23.31
CA GLY A 412 -18.12 41.11 -22.97
C GLY A 412 -17.79 41.98 -21.75
N GLY A 413 -17.31 41.36 -20.66
CA GLY A 413 -16.96 42.05 -19.42
C GLY A 413 -15.78 43.01 -19.57
N THR A 414 -14.75 42.64 -20.34
CA THR A 414 -13.61 43.54 -20.56
C THR A 414 -14.01 44.74 -21.41
N LEU A 415 -14.83 44.55 -22.45
CA LEU A 415 -15.30 45.64 -23.30
C LEU A 415 -16.26 46.60 -22.59
N THR A 416 -17.15 46.11 -21.72
CA THR A 416 -18.04 46.98 -20.93
C THR A 416 -17.28 47.84 -19.94
N VAL A 417 -16.29 47.26 -19.25
CA VAL A 417 -15.41 48.00 -18.33
C VAL A 417 -14.56 49.01 -19.11
N ALA A 418 -13.99 48.62 -20.25
CA ALA A 418 -13.22 49.53 -21.10
C ALA A 418 -14.05 50.72 -21.59
N ALA A 419 -15.30 50.48 -22.01
CA ALA A 419 -16.21 51.54 -22.44
C ALA A 419 -16.59 52.49 -21.29
N ALA A 420 -16.79 51.98 -20.07
CA ALA A 420 -17.05 52.80 -18.89
C ALA A 420 -15.84 53.69 -18.54
N ILE A 421 -14.63 53.13 -18.61
CA ILE A 421 -13.38 53.88 -18.38
C ILE A 421 -13.17 54.95 -19.45
N ASP A 422 -13.34 54.62 -20.73
CA ASP A 422 -13.18 55.58 -21.84
C ASP A 422 -14.18 56.74 -21.72
N ARG A 423 -15.45 56.44 -21.42
CA ARG A 423 -16.47 57.48 -21.19
C ARG A 423 -16.12 58.36 -20.00
N GLY A 424 -15.68 57.79 -18.89
CA GLY A 424 -15.28 58.54 -17.70
C GLY A 424 -14.07 59.44 -17.96
N LEU A 425 -13.05 58.95 -18.68
CA LEU A 425 -11.88 59.74 -19.07
C LEU A 425 -12.23 60.86 -20.04
N TYR A 426 -13.11 60.61 -21.01
CA TYR A 426 -13.55 61.61 -21.98
C TYR A 426 -14.36 62.73 -21.32
N GLU A 427 -15.38 62.40 -20.51
CA GLU A 427 -16.19 63.39 -19.79
C GLU A 427 -15.34 64.16 -18.76
N GLY A 428 -14.41 63.48 -18.08
CA GLY A 428 -13.45 64.08 -17.15
C GLY A 428 -12.53 65.08 -17.84
N ALA A 429 -11.93 64.71 -18.98
CA ALA A 429 -11.07 65.60 -19.76
C ALA A 429 -11.83 66.85 -20.23
N LEU A 430 -13.07 66.71 -20.69
CA LEU A 430 -13.92 67.84 -21.07
C LEU A 430 -14.21 68.77 -19.88
N ARG A 431 -14.48 68.21 -18.70
CA ARG A 431 -14.77 69.00 -17.49
C ARG A 431 -13.55 69.77 -16.98
N VAL A 432 -12.37 69.15 -17.01
CA VAL A 432 -11.09 69.81 -16.68
C VAL A 432 -10.76 70.92 -17.67
N LYS A 433 -11.01 70.70 -18.97
CA LYS A 433 -10.82 71.72 -20.00
C LYS A 433 -11.74 72.91 -19.79
N LYS A 434 -12.99 72.67 -19.37
CA LYS A 434 -13.97 73.70 -19.05
C LYS A 434 -13.61 74.50 -17.79
N LEU A 435 -13.00 73.86 -16.79
CA LEU A 435 -12.50 74.51 -15.57
C LEU A 435 -11.26 75.38 -15.82
N HIS A 436 -10.38 74.99 -16.74
CA HIS A 436 -9.21 75.80 -17.13
C HIS A 436 -9.53 76.91 -18.15
N SER A 437 -10.67 76.83 -18.85
CA SER A 437 -11.12 77.86 -19.79
C SER A 437 -12.06 78.91 -19.16
N SER A 438 -12.39 78.76 -17.88
CA SER A 438 -13.12 79.72 -17.05
C SER A 438 -12.15 80.40 -16.10
#